data_AF-A0A9P7BYC6-F1
#
_entry.id   AF-A0A9P7BYC6-F1
#
_cell.length_a   1.000
_cell.length_b   1.000
_cell.length_c   1.000
_cell.angle_alpha   90.00
_cell.angle_beta   90.00
_cell.angle_gamma   90.00
#
_symmetry.space_group_name_H-M   'P 1'
#
loop_
_entity.id
_entity.type
_entity.pdbx_description
1 polymer ?
#
loop_
_entity_poly.entity_id
_entity_poly.type
_entity_poly.pdbx_seq_one_letter_code
_entity_poly.pdbx_strand_id
1 'polypeptide(L)'
;MGVVLTDEPGADSWPVTAATFILIHKSQDKPAQGKAVLEFFDWAFKNGAKSAETMDYVPLPEAVTKEIRAAWGEVKAADGKAVWK
;
A
#
# COMPACT_ATOMS: atom_id res chain seq x y z
N MET A 1 -10.09 -13.75 3.15
CA MET A 1 -11.16 -12.81 3.53
C MET A 1 -10.90 -11.53 2.74
N GLY A 2 -11.83 -11.10 1.89
CA GLY A 2 -11.66 -9.90 1.07
C GLY A 2 -11.95 -8.63 1.87
N VAL A 3 -11.39 -7.49 1.45
CA VAL A 3 -11.79 -6.18 1.95
C VAL A 3 -13.16 -5.86 1.33
N VAL A 4 -14.20 -5.77 2.16
CA VAL A 4 -15.55 -5.31 1.77
C VAL A 4 -15.68 -3.90 2.32
N LEU A 5 -15.97 -2.94 1.43
CA LEU A 5 -16.19 -1.52 1.77
C LEU A 5 -17.48 -1.00 1.12
N THR A 6 -18.27 -1.90 0.55
CA THR A 6 -19.56 -1.58 -0.06
C THR A 6 -20.67 -1.78 0.95
N ASP A 7 -21.62 -0.85 0.99
CA ASP A 7 -22.79 -0.90 1.88
C ASP A 7 -22.44 -0.97 3.38
N GLU A 8 -21.33 -0.32 3.77
CA GLU A 8 -20.93 -0.22 5.18
C GLU A 8 -21.86 0.73 5.97
N PRO A 9 -22.22 0.40 7.22
CA PRO A 9 -23.11 1.22 8.02
C PRO A 9 -22.48 2.57 8.39
N GLY A 10 -23.32 3.59 8.57
CA GLY A 10 -22.92 4.94 8.97
C GLY A 10 -23.77 6.00 8.28
N ALA A 11 -24.11 7.07 8.99
CA ALA A 11 -24.99 8.13 8.44
C ALA A 11 -24.39 8.81 7.20
N ASP A 12 -23.06 8.94 7.15
CA ASP A 12 -22.31 9.62 6.10
C ASP A 12 -21.50 8.65 5.21
N SER A 13 -21.71 7.33 5.35
CA SER A 13 -20.97 6.32 4.59
C SER A 13 -21.40 6.30 3.12
N TRP A 14 -20.45 6.42 2.20
CA TRP A 14 -20.73 6.27 0.78
C TRP A 14 -20.90 4.78 0.42
N PRO A 15 -22.03 4.36 -0.20
CA PRO A 15 -22.38 2.95 -0.34
C PRO A 15 -21.49 2.17 -1.32
N VAL A 16 -20.77 2.85 -2.20
CA VAL A 16 -19.91 2.21 -3.21
C VAL A 16 -18.47 2.70 -3.04
N THR A 17 -17.80 2.20 -2.00
CA THR A 17 -16.40 2.50 -1.70
C THR A 17 -15.54 1.27 -1.98
N ALA A 18 -14.30 1.47 -2.45
CA ALA A 18 -13.36 0.39 -2.72
C ALA A 18 -11.91 0.84 -2.47
N ALA A 19 -11.06 -0.13 -2.10
CA ALA A 19 -9.62 0.03 -2.12
C ALA A 19 -9.07 -0.33 -3.51
N THR A 20 -7.90 0.24 -3.84
CA THR A 20 -7.10 -0.16 -5.01
C THR A 20 -5.79 -0.78 -4.54
N PHE A 21 -5.18 -1.61 -5.40
CA PHE A 21 -4.05 -2.44 -5.03
C PHE A 21 -2.90 -2.32 -6.02
N ILE A 22 -1.69 -2.39 -5.48
CA ILE A 22 -0.46 -2.53 -6.24
C ILE A 22 0.00 -3.97 -6.12
N LEU A 23 0.32 -4.61 -7.24
CA LEU A 23 0.87 -5.96 -7.28
C LEU A 23 2.38 -5.90 -7.50
N ILE A 24 3.12 -6.65 -6.68
CA ILE A 24 4.57 -6.83 -6.81
C ILE A 24 4.91 -8.31 -6.67
N HIS A 25 5.95 -8.75 -7.37
CA HIS A 25 6.46 -10.10 -7.19
C HIS A 25 7.12 -10.25 -5.81
N LYS A 26 6.82 -11.34 -5.12
CA LYS A 26 7.46 -11.66 -3.83
C LYS A 26 8.94 -11.99 -4.00
N SER A 27 9.31 -12.65 -5.09
CA SER A 27 10.70 -12.85 -5.52
C SER A 27 11.06 -11.78 -6.55
N GLN A 28 12.08 -10.99 -6.28
CA GLN A 28 12.53 -9.89 -7.12
C GLN A 28 13.78 -10.28 -7.90
N ASP A 29 13.63 -10.55 -9.19
CA ASP A 29 14.75 -10.80 -10.11
C ASP A 29 15.59 -9.53 -10.33
N LYS A 30 14.98 -8.37 -10.08
CA LYS A 30 15.56 -7.03 -10.19
C LYS A 30 15.45 -6.29 -8.85
N PRO A 31 16.25 -6.65 -7.83
CA PRO A 31 16.06 -6.15 -6.46
C PRO A 31 16.14 -4.62 -6.33
N ALA A 32 16.99 -3.96 -7.13
CA ALA A 32 17.10 -2.51 -7.12
C ALA A 32 15.79 -1.82 -7.56
N GLN A 33 15.11 -2.37 -8.56
CA GLN A 33 13.84 -1.87 -9.06
C GLN A 33 12.72 -2.13 -8.04
N GLY A 34 12.69 -3.34 -7.47
CA GLY A 34 11.76 -3.67 -6.38
C GLY A 34 11.91 -2.69 -5.22
N LYS A 35 13.15 -2.38 -4.80
CA LYS A 35 13.42 -1.43 -3.73
C LYS A 35 12.92 -0.02 -4.07
N ALA A 36 13.23 0.49 -5.27
CA ALA A 36 12.81 1.82 -5.70
C ALA A 36 11.27 1.95 -5.74
N VAL A 37 10.55 0.89 -6.14
CA VAL A 37 9.08 0.86 -6.10
C VAL A 37 8.56 0.97 -4.66
N LEU A 38 9.14 0.21 -3.73
CA LEU A 38 8.74 0.27 -2.32
C LEU A 38 9.06 1.64 -1.70
N GLU A 39 10.21 2.23 -2.01
CA GLU A 39 10.59 3.58 -1.57
C GLU A 39 9.62 4.65 -2.11
N PHE A 40 9.18 4.53 -3.37
CA PHE A 40 8.18 5.42 -3.94
C PHE A 40 6.85 5.38 -3.18
N PHE A 41 6.32 4.18 -2.90
CA PHE A 41 5.06 4.06 -2.17
C PHE A 41 5.22 4.43 -0.69
N ASP A 42 6.37 4.18 -0.06
CA ASP A 42 6.64 4.67 1.29
C ASP A 42 6.63 6.21 1.35
N TRP A 43 7.27 6.85 0.38
CA TRP A 43 7.25 8.31 0.24
C TRP A 43 5.82 8.81 0.01
N ALA A 44 5.05 8.15 -0.85
CA ALA A 44 3.66 8.50 -1.12
C ALA A 44 2.78 8.39 0.13
N PHE A 45 2.95 7.34 0.95
CA PHE A 45 2.24 7.23 2.22
C PHE A 45 2.65 8.29 3.24
N LYS A 46 3.90 8.75 3.23
CA LYS A 46 4.41 9.78 4.16
C LYS A 46 4.02 11.21 3.75
N ASN A 47 3.98 11.49 2.45
CA ASN A 47 3.92 12.87 1.94
C ASN A 47 2.74 13.13 0.99
N GLY A 48 2.13 12.09 0.45
CA GLY A 48 1.12 12.18 -0.61
C GLY A 48 -0.31 12.34 -0.13
N ALA A 49 -0.57 12.33 1.18
CA ALA A 49 -1.93 12.41 1.73
C ALA A 49 -2.68 13.65 1.21
N LYS A 50 -2.02 14.82 1.20
CA LYS A 50 -2.67 16.04 0.72
C LYS A 50 -3.00 15.99 -0.77
N SER A 51 -2.13 15.40 -1.58
CA SER A 51 -2.37 15.23 -3.01
C SER A 51 -3.52 14.26 -3.28
N ALA A 52 -3.62 13.17 -2.51
CA ALA A 52 -4.74 12.24 -2.59
C ALA A 52 -6.07 12.93 -2.26
N GLU A 53 -6.13 13.71 -1.18
CA GLU A 53 -7.30 14.50 -0.81
C GLU A 53 -7.72 15.48 -1.91
N THR A 54 -6.77 16.16 -2.57
CA THR A 54 -7.09 17.10 -3.66
C THR A 54 -7.67 16.44 -4.90
N MET A 55 -7.53 15.11 -5.01
CA MET A 55 -8.10 14.28 -6.06
C MET A 55 -9.30 13.47 -5.56
N ASP A 56 -9.84 13.81 -4.39
CA ASP A 56 -10.98 13.14 -3.73
C ASP A 56 -10.74 11.67 -3.34
N TYR A 57 -9.47 11.25 -3.21
CA TYR A 57 -9.11 9.96 -2.62
C TYR A 57 -8.96 10.04 -1.11
N VAL A 58 -9.32 8.97 -0.41
CA VAL A 58 -9.14 8.83 1.04
C VAL A 58 -7.75 8.24 1.33
N PRO A 59 -6.84 8.97 2.01
CA PRO A 59 -5.55 8.42 2.43
C PRO A 59 -5.73 7.25 3.41
N LEU A 60 -4.88 6.22 3.28
CA LEU A 60 -4.90 5.08 4.19
C LEU A 60 -4.52 5.52 5.62
N PRO A 61 -5.18 5.00 6.66
CA PRO A 61 -4.79 5.24 8.04
C PRO A 61 -3.34 4.79 8.32
N GLU A 62 -2.66 5.48 9.23
CA GLU A 62 -1.27 5.18 9.59
C GLU A 62 -1.08 3.70 9.98
N ALA A 63 -2.01 3.16 10.79
CA ALA A 63 -1.99 1.77 11.21
C ALA A 63 -1.92 0.78 10.04
N VAL A 64 -2.71 1.03 8.98
CA VAL A 64 -2.73 0.19 7.77
C VAL A 64 -1.41 0.34 7.00
N THR A 65 -0.91 1.57 6.82
CA THR A 65 0.38 1.76 6.12
C THR A 65 1.56 1.17 6.90
N LYS A 66 1.47 1.07 8.23
CA LYS A 66 2.46 0.39 9.07
C LYS A 66 2.44 -1.13 8.85
N GLU A 67 1.26 -1.74 8.78
CA GLU A 67 1.11 -3.16 8.44
C GLU A 67 1.64 -3.48 7.04
N ILE A 68 1.36 -2.61 6.05
CA ILE A 68 1.89 -2.76 4.69
C ILE A 68 3.43 -2.76 4.68
N ARG A 69 4.06 -1.82 5.38
CA ARG A 69 5.54 -1.76 5.49
C ARG A 69 6.12 -3.00 6.17
N ALA A 70 5.44 -3.56 7.16
CA ALA A 70 5.87 -4.80 7.80
C ALA A 70 5.81 -5.98 6.81
N ALA A 71 4.73 -6.08 6.02
CA ALA A 71 4.55 -7.13 5.02
C ALA A 71 5.61 -7.07 3.89
N TRP A 72 6.15 -5.89 3.58
CA TRP A 72 7.23 -5.76 2.58
C TRP A 72 8.51 -6.50 2.96
N GLY A 73 8.72 -6.86 4.23
CA GLY A 73 9.82 -7.74 4.66
C GLY A 73 9.77 -9.14 4.02
N GLU A 74 8.62 -9.53 3.47
CA GLU A 74 8.46 -10.78 2.72
C GLU A 74 8.95 -10.71 1.27
N VAL A 75 9.19 -9.51 0.74
CA VAL A 75 9.69 -9.30 -0.62
C VAL A 75 11.21 -9.50 -0.62
N LYS A 76 11.67 -10.49 -1.36
CA LYS A 76 13.06 -10.98 -1.31
C LYS A 76 13.71 -10.99 -2.69
N ALA A 77 15.02 -10.77 -2.73
CA ALA A 77 15.84 -11.04 -3.91
C ALA A 77 16.03 -12.56 -4.10
N ALA A 78 16.58 -12.95 -5.24
CA ALA A 78 16.89 -14.35 -5.54
C ALA A 78 17.86 -15.00 -4.53
N ASP A 79 18.70 -14.22 -3.86
CA ASP A 79 19.59 -14.68 -2.79
C ASP A 79 18.90 -14.80 -1.41
N GLY A 80 17.57 -14.60 -1.36
CA GLY A 80 16.74 -14.71 -0.17
C GLY A 80 16.78 -13.50 0.77
N LYS A 81 17.58 -12.46 0.47
CA LYS A 81 17.63 -11.24 1.29
C LYS A 81 16.39 -10.38 1.05
N ALA A 82 15.87 -9.78 2.10
CA ALA A 82 14.78 -8.82 1.99
C ALA A 82 15.22 -7.61 1.13
N VAL A 83 14.33 -7.17 0.25
CA VAL A 83 14.53 -5.96 -0.57
C VAL A 83 14.24 -4.70 0.25
N TRP A 84 13.33 -4.82 1.24
CA TRP A 84 12.96 -3.78 2.19
C TRP A 84 13.67 -3.97 3.53
N LYS A 85 14.03 -2.87 4.20
CA LYS A 85 14.80 -2.84 5.46
C LYS A 85 14.07 -2.07 6.54
#